data_AF-A0A920V6R6-F1
#
_entry.id   AF-A0A920V6R6-F1
#
_cell.length_a   1.000
_cell.length_b   1.000
_cell.length_c   1.000
_cell.angle_alpha   90.00
_cell.angle_beta   90.00
_cell.angle_gamma   90.00
#
_symmetry.space_group_name_H-M   'P 1'
#
loop_
_entity.id
_entity.type
_entity.pdbx_description
1 polymer ?
#
loop_
_entity_poly.entity_id
_entity_poly.type
_entity_poly.pdbx_seq_one_letter_code
_entity_poly.pdbx_strand_id
1 'polypeptide(L)' 'MNHPKWTERPLLLVQAKDGEELSKDEMLQWYEGKVAKWWIPDDVVFVDSLPHTATGKIQKFELRKTYKDHQLPDIDT' A
#
# COMPACT_ATOMS: atom_id res chain seq x y z
N MET A 1 -7.30 7.02 7.47
CA MET A 1 -7.72 7.09 6.05
C MET A 1 -9.20 7.41 5.94
N ASN A 2 -9.60 8.50 5.31
CA ASN A 2 -11.01 8.79 4.93
C ASN A 2 -10.99 9.33 3.50
N HIS A 3 -11.69 8.69 2.55
CA HIS A 3 -11.85 9.21 1.19
C HIS A 3 -13.28 9.78 1.01
N PRO A 4 -13.46 10.91 0.32
CA PRO A 4 -14.74 11.66 0.30
C PRO A 4 -15.93 10.86 -0.24
N LYS A 5 -15.68 9.83 -1.07
CA LYS A 5 -16.70 8.92 -1.64
C LYS A 5 -16.70 7.51 -1.03
N TRP A 6 -15.63 7.10 -0.36
CA TRP A 6 -15.39 5.71 0.06
C TRP A 6 -14.76 5.73 1.46
N THR A 7 -15.31 5.00 2.43
CA THR A 7 -14.84 5.07 3.82
C THR A 7 -13.34 4.76 3.95
N GLU A 8 -12.84 3.77 3.21
CA GLU A 8 -11.42 3.37 3.18
C GLU A 8 -10.94 3.19 1.73
N ARG A 9 -9.63 3.36 1.52
CA ARG A 9 -8.95 3.13 0.24
C ARG A 9 -7.72 2.24 0.45
N PRO A 10 -7.33 1.42 -0.54
CA PRO A 10 -6.18 0.55 -0.40
C PRO A 10 -4.86 1.33 -0.37
N LEU A 11 -3.99 0.96 0.59
CA LEU A 11 -2.59 1.35 0.69
C LEU A 11 -1.72 0.13 0.42
N LEU A 12 -0.73 0.24 -0.48
CA LEU A 12 0.22 -0.82 -0.75
C LEU A 12 1.50 -0.62 0.08
N LEU A 13 1.93 -1.66 0.80
CA LEU A 13 3.21 -1.69 1.49
C LEU A 13 4.17 -2.61 0.74
N VAL A 14 5.36 -2.12 0.42
CA VAL A 14 6.34 -2.83 -0.41
C VAL A 14 7.67 -2.92 0.32
N GLN A 15 8.17 -4.14 0.50
CA GLN A 15 9.57 -4.37 0.83
C GLN A 15 10.27 -4.76 -0.47
N ALA A 16 11.13 -3.88 -0.98
CA ALA A 16 11.96 -4.18 -2.14
C ALA A 16 12.98 -5.27 -1.77
N LYS A 17 13.39 -6.07 -2.76
CA LYS A 17 14.51 -7.00 -2.58
C LYS A 17 15.82 -6.20 -2.64
N ASP A 18 16.85 -6.73 -2.01
CA ASP A 18 18.16 -6.08 -1.99
C ASP A 18 18.68 -5.81 -3.40
N GLY A 19 19.03 -4.56 -3.68
CA GLY A 19 19.55 -4.10 -4.97
C GLY A 19 18.50 -3.88 -6.06
N GLU A 20 17.21 -4.03 -5.75
CA GLU A 20 16.11 -3.73 -6.69
C GLU A 20 15.54 -2.34 -6.40
N GLU A 21 15.41 -1.53 -7.45
CA GLU A 21 14.75 -0.22 -7.39
C GLU A 21 13.40 -0.32 -8.11
N LEU A 22 12.35 0.14 -7.44
CA LEU A 22 10.99 0.19 -7.99
C LEU A 22 10.42 1.57 -7.68
N SER A 23 9.80 2.20 -8.68
CA SER A 23 9.06 3.42 -8.44
C SER A 23 7.63 3.13 -7.99
N LYS A 24 7.06 4.06 -7.22
CA LYS A 24 5.65 4.05 -6.86
C LYS A 24 4.74 4.03 -8.11
N ASP A 25 5.09 4.82 -9.13
CA ASP A 25 4.27 4.95 -10.33
C ASP A 25 4.24 3.65 -11.14
N GLU A 26 5.39 2.97 -11.30
CA GLU A 26 5.44 1.66 -11.96
C GLU A 26 4.59 0.62 -11.23
N MET A 27 4.61 0.63 -9.89
CA MET A 27 3.80 -0.28 -9.08
C MET A 27 2.30 -0.03 -9.24
N LEU A 28 1.87 1.24 -9.31
CA LEU A 28 0.47 1.60 -9.50
C LEU A 28 0.00 1.27 -10.93
N GLN A 29 0.79 1.63 -11.95
CA GLN A 29 0.51 1.35 -13.35
C GLN A 29 0.41 -0.15 -13.64
N TRP A 30 1.14 -0.98 -12.91
CA TRP A 30 1.08 -2.44 -13.07
C TRP A 30 -0.33 -3.01 -12.90
N TYR A 31 -1.17 -2.39 -12.08
CA TYR A 31 -2.55 -2.84 -11.84
C TYR A 31 -3.53 -2.44 -12.95
N GLU A 32 -3.16 -1.51 -13.83
CA GLU A 32 -4.04 -1.03 -14.91
C GLU A 32 -4.46 -2.17 -15.84
N GLY A 33 -5.75 -2.26 -16.11
CA GLY A 33 -6.34 -3.33 -16.93
C GLY A 33 -6.34 -4.73 -16.29
N LYS A 34 -5.72 -4.93 -15.12
CA LYS A 34 -5.73 -6.22 -14.39
C LYS A 34 -6.83 -6.31 -13.35
N VAL A 35 -7.21 -5.18 -12.76
CA VAL A 35 -8.23 -5.09 -11.70
C VAL A 35 -9.16 -3.92 -11.95
N ALA A 36 -10.29 -3.90 -11.27
CA ALA A 36 -11.18 -2.74 -11.29
C ALA A 36 -10.45 -1.50 -10.74
N LYS A 37 -10.70 -0.32 -11.33
CA LYS A 37 -10.00 0.93 -10.97
C LYS A 37 -10.03 1.23 -9.47
N TRP A 38 -11.13 0.91 -8.78
CA TRP A 38 -11.28 1.15 -7.35
C TRP A 38 -10.50 0.17 -6.44
N TRP A 39 -9.90 -0.89 -7.00
CA TRP A 39 -8.98 -1.79 -6.30
C TRP A 39 -7.52 -1.34 -6.38
N ILE A 40 -7.20 -0.45 -7.32
CA ILE A 40 -5.85 0.07 -7.46
C ILE A 40 -5.52 0.89 -6.20
N PRO A 41 -4.37 0.63 -5.54
CA PRO A 41 -3.93 1.42 -4.39
C PRO A 41 -3.86 2.90 -4.73
N ASP A 42 -4.18 3.75 -3.76
CA ASP A 42 -4.01 5.21 -3.92
C ASP A 42 -2.59 5.66 -3.60
N ASP A 43 -1.85 4.81 -2.88
CA ASP A 43 -0.47 5.09 -2.47
C ASP A 43 0.33 3.80 -2.31
N VAL A 44 1.66 3.94 -2.41
CA VAL A 44 2.65 2.89 -2.22
C VAL A 44 3.69 3.39 -1.22
N VAL A 45 3.87 2.66 -0.13
CA VAL A 45 4.89 2.96 0.89
C VAL A 45 5.92 1.85 0.87
N PHE A 46 7.17 2.23 0.63
CA PHE A 46 8.31 1.34 0.77
C PHE A 46 8.70 1.22 2.24
N VAL A 47 8.92 -0.01 2.70
CA VAL A 47 9.27 -0.33 4.08
C VAL A 47 10.52 -1.19 4.10
N ASP A 48 11.39 -0.95 5.09
CA ASP A 48 12.60 -1.75 5.27
C ASP A 48 12.26 -3.20 5.63
N SER A 49 11.15 -3.41 6.33
CA SER A 49 10.67 -4.74 6.69
C SER A 49 9.16 -4.83 6.84
N LEU A 50 8.62 -5.98 6.46
CA LEU A 50 7.27 -6.38 6.85
C LEU A 50 7.37 -7.19 8.15
N PRO A 51 6.66 -6.81 9.23
CA PRO A 51 6.69 -7.55 10.48
C PRO A 51 6.04 -8.92 10.30
N HIS A 52 6.69 -9.95 10.85
CA HIS A 52 6.22 -11.33 10.77
C HIS A 52 5.98 -11.91 12.17
N THR A 53 5.03 -12.85 12.27
CA THR A 53 4.83 -13.68 13.46
C THR A 53 5.99 -14.67 13.63
N ALA A 54 6.05 -15.33 14.79
CA ALA A 54 7.01 -16.41 15.05
C ALA A 54 6.98 -17.56 14.03
N THR A 55 5.89 -17.69 13.25
CA THR A 55 5.72 -18.68 12.19
C THR A 55 5.98 -18.12 10.78
N GLY A 56 6.50 -16.89 10.67
CA GLY A 56 6.84 -16.25 9.40
C GLY A 56 5.62 -15.72 8.63
N LYS A 57 4.45 -15.55 9.26
CA LYS A 57 3.28 -14.92 8.61
C LYS A 57 3.30 -13.42 8.82
N ILE A 58 2.87 -12.64 7.83
CA ILE A 58 2.77 -11.18 7.97
C ILE A 58 1.85 -10.81 9.15
N GLN A 59 2.34 -9.98 10.05
CA GLN A 59 1.62 -9.50 11.22
C GLN A 59 0.76 -8.28 10.88
N LYS A 60 -0.39 -8.55 10.23
CA LYS A 60 -1.30 -7.51 9.71
C LYS A 60 -1.80 -6.51 10.76
N PHE A 61 -1.93 -6.92 12.02
CA PHE A 61 -2.39 -6.04 13.10
C PHE A 61 -1.42 -4.89 13.35
N GLU A 62 -0.12 -5.17 13.42
CA GLU A 62 0.91 -4.13 13.62
C GLU A 62 0.94 -3.18 12.41
N LEU A 63 0.87 -3.72 11.20
CA LEU A 63 0.78 -2.90 9.98
C LEU A 63 -0.44 -1.97 10.03
N ARG A 64 -1.63 -2.49 10.35
CA ARG A 64 -2.85 -1.66 10.44
C ARG A 64 -2.75 -0.61 11.53
N LYS A 65 -2.08 -0.91 12.65
CA LYS A 65 -1.86 0.05 13.74
C LYS A 65 -0.92 1.17 13.31
N THR A 66 0.20 0.84 12.67
CA THR A 66 1.21 1.80 12.20
C THR A 66 0.66 2.73 11.11
N TYR A 67 -0.12 2.19 10.16
CA TYR A 67 -0.60 2.94 8.99
C TYR A 67 -2.06 3.40 9.09
N LYS A 68 -2.69 3.31 10.28
CA LYS A 68 -4.10 3.67 10.49
C LYS A 68 -4.41 5.10 10.02
N ASP A 69 -3.51 6.01 10.37
CA ASP A 69 -3.65 7.45 10.15
C ASP A 69 -2.84 7.93 8.94
N HIS A 70 -2.37 6.99 8.09
CA HIS A 70 -1.69 7.32 6.85
C HIS A 70 -2.59 8.22 6.00
N GLN A 71 -2.04 9.38 5.62
CA GLN A 71 -2.70 10.32 4.74
C GLN A 71 -2.42 9.91 3.31
N LEU A 72 -3.48 9.62 2.57
CA LEU A 72 -3.37 9.35 1.15
C LEU A 72 -3.04 10.66 0.43
N PRO A 73 -2.32 10.61 -0.69
CA PRO A 73 -2.12 11.78 -1.52
C PRO A 73 -3.48 12.37 -1.90
N ASP A 74 -3.57 13.70 -1.95
CA ASP A 74 -4.74 14.38 -2.49
C ASP A 74 -4.84 14.02 -3.97
N ILE A 75 -5.73 13.07 -4.28
CA ILE A 75 -6.10 12.75 -5.65
C ILE A 75 -7.14 13.79 -6.04
N ASP A 76 -6.67 15.01 -6.34
CA ASP A 76 -7.50 16.01 -6.98
C ASP A 76 -8.11 15.39 -8.24
N THR A 77 -9.44 15.34 -8.25
CA THR A 77 -10.26 14.81 -9.33
C THR A 77 -10.40 15.85 -10.44
#